data_AF-A0A5R9J8W5-F1
#
_entry.id   AF-A0A5R9J8W5-F1
#
_cell.length_a   1.000
_cell.length_b   1.000
_cell.length_c   1.000
_cell.angle_alpha   90.00
_cell.angle_beta   90.00
_cell.angle_gamma   90.00
#
_symmetry.space_group_name_H-M   'P 1'
#
loop_
_entity.id
_entity.type
_entity.pdbx_description
1 polymer ?
#
loop_
_entity_poly.entity_id
_entity_poly.type
_entity_poly.pdbx_seq_one_letter_code
_entity_poly.pdbx_strand_id
1 'polypeptide(L)'
;MRLLAIVAILGLIAAPMRAQAQCSEILEHGLYNTYQSLKTNDLKSAMAQGLCQSSENTSSGGQGGGGGLTIPIYGVPIGISGNYETSQAESIKNSSCQNGQTSLSDQNYLSLLSLTVDPEIVKAWSACQQQGGLYIDGILNGSQLIVEFRFRPMGILSQSRFVDNPTITGADCSQFPKTGDTINNVSHQYLCYRHGTDAVTILANDDSSGAAQFLIPAVISAPPLAPVIPTQMTCRYVPVANASPLSLPPPTCTGTGALGQPCTCPGVYGGLAYITAK
;
A
#
# COMPACT_ATOMS: atom_id res chain seq x y z
N MET A 1 -64.15 -13.68 -15.79
CA MET A 1 -62.76 -14.09 -16.06
C MET A 1 -61.94 -12.87 -16.50
N ARG A 2 -61.24 -12.21 -15.58
CA ARG A 2 -60.15 -11.27 -15.88
C ARG A 2 -59.11 -11.43 -14.77
N LEU A 3 -57.99 -12.05 -15.12
CA LEU A 3 -56.80 -12.20 -14.28
C LEU A 3 -55.66 -11.60 -15.11
N LEU A 4 -55.20 -10.42 -14.74
CA LEU A 4 -54.00 -9.80 -15.29
C LEU A 4 -52.96 -9.77 -14.17
N ALA A 5 -51.90 -10.54 -14.40
CA ALA A 5 -50.82 -10.78 -13.48
C ALA A 5 -49.92 -9.55 -13.34
N ILE A 6 -49.65 -9.17 -12.08
CA ILE A 6 -48.63 -8.20 -11.69
C ILE A 6 -47.32 -8.98 -11.58
N VAL A 7 -46.41 -8.78 -12.53
CA VAL A 7 -45.04 -9.31 -12.45
C VAL A 7 -44.17 -8.23 -11.81
N ALA A 8 -43.86 -8.42 -10.53
CA ALA A 8 -42.92 -7.60 -9.78
C ALA A 8 -41.49 -7.90 -10.23
N ILE A 9 -40.82 -6.92 -10.85
CA ILE A 9 -39.39 -6.95 -11.14
C ILE A 9 -38.66 -6.50 -9.87
N LEU A 10 -38.44 -7.44 -8.95
CA LEU A 10 -37.42 -7.32 -7.90
C LEU A 10 -36.08 -7.80 -8.47
N GLY A 11 -35.46 -6.95 -9.28
CA GLY A 11 -34.10 -7.16 -9.80
C GLY A 11 -33.09 -6.60 -8.79
N LEU A 12 -32.31 -7.50 -8.19
CA LEU A 12 -31.27 -7.25 -7.20
C LEU A 12 -30.38 -6.04 -7.55
N ILE A 13 -30.36 -5.08 -6.64
CA ILE A 13 -29.34 -4.03 -6.56
C ILE A 13 -28.12 -4.66 -5.88
N ALA A 14 -27.28 -5.36 -6.65
CA ALA A 14 -25.95 -5.77 -6.20
C ALA A 14 -24.92 -4.83 -6.84
N ALA A 15 -24.62 -3.74 -6.14
CA ALA A 15 -23.56 -2.80 -6.47
C ALA A 15 -22.70 -2.55 -5.20
N PRO A 16 -21.47 -2.01 -5.28
CA PRO A 16 -20.24 -2.83 -5.18
C PRO A 16 -19.44 -2.60 -3.89
N MET A 17 -19.15 -3.66 -3.15
CA MET A 17 -18.46 -3.66 -1.84
C MET A 17 -16.95 -3.34 -1.87
N ARG A 18 -16.34 -3.04 -3.02
CA ARG A 18 -14.87 -2.95 -3.11
C ARG A 18 -14.25 -1.61 -2.69
N ALA A 19 -15.02 -0.52 -2.66
CA ALA A 19 -14.53 0.76 -2.14
C ALA A 19 -14.45 0.77 -0.60
N GLN A 20 -15.34 0.00 0.04
CA GLN A 20 -15.34 -0.19 1.48
C GLN A 20 -14.05 -0.88 1.95
N ALA A 21 -13.55 -1.85 1.18
CA ALA A 21 -12.38 -2.65 1.53
C ALA A 21 -11.06 -1.87 1.61
N GLN A 22 -10.85 -0.83 0.77
CA GLN A 22 -9.61 -0.04 0.78
C GLN A 22 -9.60 1.05 1.85
N CYS A 23 -10.74 1.68 2.14
CA CYS A 23 -10.81 2.60 3.27
C CYS A 23 -10.93 1.84 4.60
N SER A 24 -11.58 0.67 4.65
CA SER A 24 -11.65 -0.13 5.89
C SER A 24 -10.29 -0.54 6.40
N GLU A 25 -9.32 -0.72 5.50
CA GLU A 25 -7.92 -0.97 5.85
C GLU A 25 -7.35 0.14 6.76
N ILE A 26 -7.76 1.42 6.61
CA ILE A 26 -7.36 2.51 7.51
C ILE A 26 -7.86 2.27 8.95
N LEU A 27 -9.11 1.82 9.09
CA LEU A 27 -9.68 1.49 10.41
C LEU A 27 -8.98 0.28 11.02
N GLU A 28 -8.73 -0.78 10.23
CA GLU A 28 -8.08 -2.00 10.69
C GLU A 28 -6.62 -1.75 11.11
N HIS A 29 -5.83 -1.06 10.28
CA HIS A 29 -4.46 -0.67 10.66
C HIS A 29 -4.45 0.27 11.86
N GLY A 30 -5.42 1.17 11.93
CA GLY A 30 -5.61 2.03 13.08
C GLY A 30 -5.81 1.23 14.37
N LEU A 31 -6.68 0.23 14.34
CA LEU A 31 -6.89 -0.68 15.46
C LEU A 31 -5.62 -1.46 15.81
N TYR A 32 -4.88 -1.98 14.83
CA TYR A 32 -3.60 -2.70 15.08
C TYR A 32 -2.50 -1.79 15.63
N ASN A 33 -2.49 -0.51 15.24
CA ASN A 33 -1.53 0.46 15.76
C ASN A 33 -1.84 0.80 17.22
N THR A 34 -3.12 0.97 17.54
CA THR A 34 -3.59 1.20 18.93
C THR A 34 -3.43 -0.04 19.80
N TYR A 35 -3.66 -1.23 19.25
CA TYR A 35 -3.63 -2.50 19.95
C TYR A 35 -2.71 -3.50 19.22
N GLN A 36 -1.40 -3.35 19.46
CA GLN A 36 -0.35 -4.14 18.78
C GLN A 36 -0.49 -5.66 18.94
N SER A 37 -1.25 -6.13 19.95
CA SER A 37 -1.54 -7.53 20.22
C SER A 37 -2.60 -8.16 19.30
N LEU A 38 -3.32 -7.38 18.48
CA LEU A 38 -4.46 -7.86 17.68
C LEU A 38 -4.11 -8.34 16.26
N LYS A 39 -2.82 -8.46 15.89
CA LYS A 39 -2.36 -8.82 14.54
C LYS A 39 -2.70 -10.28 14.13
N THR A 40 -3.96 -10.56 13.86
CA THR A 40 -4.48 -11.88 13.52
C THR A 40 -5.54 -11.80 12.43
N ASN A 41 -5.59 -12.81 11.54
CA ASN A 41 -6.40 -12.82 10.31
C ASN A 41 -7.93 -12.89 10.53
N ASP A 42 -8.43 -13.00 11.77
CA ASP A 42 -9.85 -13.23 12.08
C ASP A 42 -10.48 -12.13 12.96
N LEU A 43 -9.99 -10.88 12.84
CA LEU A 43 -10.44 -9.74 13.65
C LEU A 43 -11.97 -9.56 13.64
N LYS A 44 -12.63 -9.72 12.50
CA LYS A 44 -14.10 -9.60 12.39
C LYS A 44 -14.85 -10.64 13.23
N SER A 45 -14.36 -11.88 13.25
CA SER A 45 -14.93 -12.97 14.06
C SER A 45 -14.69 -12.72 15.54
N ALA A 46 -13.49 -12.27 15.90
CA ALA A 46 -13.15 -11.91 17.28
C ALA A 46 -13.97 -10.71 17.78
N MET A 47 -14.21 -9.70 16.94
CA MET A 47 -15.11 -8.59 17.24
C MET A 47 -16.55 -9.05 17.45
N ALA A 48 -17.06 -9.94 16.58
CA ALA A 48 -18.40 -10.48 16.72
C ALA A 48 -18.56 -11.24 18.05
N GLN A 49 -17.61 -12.11 18.38
CA GLN A 49 -17.59 -12.85 19.64
C GLN A 49 -17.47 -11.93 20.84
N GLY A 50 -16.53 -10.99 20.79
CA GLY A 50 -16.32 -9.99 21.83
C GLY A 50 -17.57 -9.15 22.06
N LEU A 51 -18.26 -8.73 20.99
CA LEU A 51 -19.47 -7.93 21.10
C LEU A 51 -20.61 -8.74 21.74
N CYS A 52 -20.76 -10.01 21.38
CA CYS A 52 -21.77 -10.87 22.01
C CYS A 52 -21.42 -11.24 23.46
N GLN A 53 -20.14 -11.25 23.82
CA GLN A 53 -19.65 -11.46 25.19
C GLN A 53 -19.56 -10.17 26.00
N SER A 54 -19.70 -9.00 25.36
CA SER A 54 -19.55 -7.70 26.01
C SER A 54 -20.59 -7.49 27.11
N SER A 55 -20.13 -6.99 28.25
CA SER A 55 -20.97 -6.59 29.37
C SER A 55 -21.04 -5.07 29.43
N GLU A 56 -22.25 -4.55 29.68
CA GLU A 56 -22.43 -3.14 30.02
C GLU A 56 -21.80 -2.91 31.40
N ASN A 57 -20.81 -2.03 31.47
CA ASN A 57 -20.30 -1.56 32.76
C ASN A 57 -21.19 -0.40 33.18
N THR A 58 -22.26 -0.70 33.92
CA THR A 58 -23.05 0.31 34.60
C THR A 58 -22.18 0.88 35.72
N SER A 59 -21.66 2.10 35.55
CA SER A 59 -21.05 2.84 36.65
C SER A 59 -22.15 3.17 37.67
N SER A 60 -22.32 2.27 38.65
CA SER A 60 -23.21 2.42 39.78
C SER A 60 -22.66 3.50 40.72
N GLY A 61 -22.86 4.77 40.37
CA GLY A 61 -22.49 5.89 41.23
C GLY A 61 -22.45 7.23 40.51
N GLY A 62 -23.56 7.96 40.58
CA GLY A 62 -23.57 9.41 40.33
C GLY A 62 -24.23 9.85 39.03
N GLN A 63 -25.34 10.57 39.20
CA GLN A 63 -25.99 11.47 38.25
C GLN A 63 -25.05 11.97 37.12
N GLY A 64 -25.21 11.47 35.90
CA GLY A 64 -24.68 12.09 34.68
C GLY A 64 -23.47 11.43 34.00
N GLY A 65 -22.88 10.36 34.54
CA GLY A 65 -21.79 9.63 33.87
C GLY A 65 -22.32 8.66 32.82
N GLY A 66 -21.95 8.84 31.55
CA GLY A 66 -22.38 7.95 30.47
C GLY A 66 -21.82 6.54 30.65
N GLY A 67 -22.68 5.53 30.49
CA GLY A 67 -22.31 4.12 30.57
C GLY A 67 -21.32 3.74 29.46
N GLY A 68 -20.39 2.84 29.78
CA GLY A 68 -19.40 2.32 28.83
C GLY A 68 -19.63 0.84 28.53
N LEU A 69 -19.44 0.46 27.27
CA LEU A 69 -19.43 -0.95 26.84
C LEU A 69 -17.99 -1.42 26.71
N THR A 70 -17.67 -2.60 27.23
CA THR A 70 -16.33 -3.20 27.04
C THR A 70 -16.42 -4.47 26.22
N ILE A 71 -15.70 -4.50 25.10
CA ILE A 71 -15.67 -5.59 24.13
C ILE A 71 -14.32 -6.29 24.24
N PRO A 72 -14.25 -7.55 24.72
CA PRO A 72 -13.01 -8.31 24.72
C PRO A 72 -12.69 -8.82 23.31
N ILE A 73 -11.55 -8.41 22.75
CA ILE A 73 -11.03 -8.93 21.48
C ILE A 73 -9.68 -9.59 21.75
N TYR A 74 -9.58 -10.91 21.55
CA TYR A 74 -8.36 -11.69 21.86
C TYR A 74 -7.78 -11.42 23.25
N GLY A 75 -8.64 -11.21 24.25
CA GLY A 75 -8.24 -10.90 25.64
C GLY A 75 -7.87 -9.44 25.91
N VAL A 76 -7.94 -8.56 24.90
CA VAL A 76 -7.78 -7.11 25.07
C VAL A 76 -9.17 -6.47 25.29
N PRO A 77 -9.44 -5.84 26.44
CA PRO A 77 -10.69 -5.13 26.65
C PRO A 77 -10.67 -3.80 25.88
N ILE A 78 -11.55 -3.65 24.91
CA ILE A 78 -11.73 -2.40 24.16
C ILE A 78 -12.96 -1.68 24.71
N GLY A 79 -12.76 -0.47 25.24
CA GLY A 79 -13.83 0.36 25.78
C GLY A 79 -14.48 1.22 24.69
N ILE A 80 -15.81 1.20 24.65
CA ILE A 80 -16.65 2.16 23.95
C ILE A 80 -17.27 3.04 25.04
N SER A 81 -17.01 4.34 24.98
CA SER A 81 -17.48 5.32 25.96
C SER A 81 -18.32 6.39 25.29
N GLY A 82 -19.46 6.72 25.89
CA GLY A 82 -20.38 7.73 25.39
C GLY A 82 -21.77 7.15 25.17
N ASN A 83 -22.81 7.90 25.56
CA ASN A 83 -24.19 7.39 25.55
C ASN A 83 -24.67 7.02 24.14
N TYR A 84 -24.21 7.76 23.12
CA TYR A 84 -24.60 7.52 21.73
C TYR A 84 -23.90 6.29 21.17
N GLU A 85 -22.59 6.21 21.37
CA GLU A 85 -21.70 5.14 20.91
C GLU A 85 -22.07 3.80 21.57
N THR A 86 -22.35 3.81 22.87
CA THR A 86 -22.81 2.65 23.62
C THR A 86 -24.18 2.17 23.10
N SER A 87 -25.14 3.07 22.89
CA SER A 87 -26.45 2.71 22.33
C SER A 87 -26.35 2.14 20.91
N GLN A 88 -25.44 2.68 20.09
CA GLN A 88 -25.20 2.17 18.74
C GLN A 88 -24.56 0.78 18.78
N ALA A 89 -23.58 0.55 19.65
CA ALA A 89 -22.96 -0.76 19.82
C ALA A 89 -23.95 -1.80 20.37
N GLU A 90 -24.84 -1.43 21.29
CA GLU A 90 -25.94 -2.28 21.78
C GLU A 90 -26.93 -2.64 20.66
N SER A 91 -27.28 -1.69 19.80
CA SER A 91 -28.13 -1.96 18.63
C SER A 91 -27.48 -2.97 17.67
N ILE A 92 -26.17 -2.84 17.43
CA ILE A 92 -25.39 -3.80 16.64
C ILE A 92 -25.34 -5.16 17.33
N LYS A 93 -25.13 -5.21 18.66
CA LYS A 93 -25.14 -6.44 19.45
C LYS A 93 -26.48 -7.15 19.34
N ASN A 94 -27.58 -6.42 19.55
CA ASN A 94 -28.93 -6.99 19.48
C ASN A 94 -29.25 -7.54 18.08
N SER A 95 -28.82 -6.88 17.02
CA SER A 95 -29.04 -7.39 15.64
C SER A 95 -28.12 -8.54 15.25
N SER A 96 -26.91 -8.64 15.84
CA SER A 96 -25.86 -9.56 15.37
C SER A 96 -25.61 -10.77 16.29
N CYS A 97 -26.19 -10.80 17.49
CA CYS A 97 -26.01 -11.86 18.48
C CYS A 97 -27.30 -12.68 18.75
N GLN A 98 -28.41 -12.37 18.07
CA GLN A 98 -29.66 -13.11 18.20
C GLN A 98 -29.63 -14.42 17.38
N ASN A 99 -30.29 -15.47 17.88
CA ASN A 99 -30.46 -16.78 17.21
C ASN A 99 -29.21 -17.64 17.01
N GLY A 100 -28.17 -17.47 17.83
CA GLY A 100 -27.00 -18.36 17.83
C GLY A 100 -26.05 -18.19 16.64
N GLN A 101 -26.28 -17.20 15.78
CA GLN A 101 -25.32 -16.75 14.79
C GLN A 101 -24.45 -15.64 15.40
N THR A 102 -23.14 -15.83 15.38
CA THR A 102 -22.15 -14.86 15.88
C THR A 102 -21.40 -14.29 14.68
N SER A 103 -22.09 -13.51 13.84
CA SER A 103 -21.48 -12.92 12.65
C SER A 103 -21.93 -11.48 12.46
N LEU A 104 -20.98 -10.59 12.20
CA LEU A 104 -21.25 -9.20 11.83
C LEU A 104 -21.41 -9.09 10.31
N SER A 105 -22.39 -8.32 9.84
CA SER A 105 -22.40 -7.82 8.46
C SER A 105 -21.20 -6.89 8.25
N ASP A 106 -20.75 -6.67 7.01
CA ASP A 106 -19.63 -5.76 6.75
C ASP A 106 -19.92 -4.33 7.25
N GLN A 107 -21.16 -3.89 7.14
CA GLN A 107 -21.61 -2.59 7.64
C GLN A 107 -21.56 -2.49 9.17
N ASN A 108 -22.01 -3.54 9.87
CA ASN A 108 -21.99 -3.60 11.33
C ASN A 108 -20.55 -3.71 11.85
N TYR A 109 -19.71 -4.47 11.15
CA TYR A 109 -18.28 -4.58 11.44
C TYR A 109 -17.58 -3.23 11.35
N LEU A 110 -17.77 -2.47 10.26
CA LEU A 110 -17.17 -1.14 10.14
C LEU A 110 -17.71 -0.14 11.12
N SER A 111 -19.03 -0.18 11.38
CA SER A 111 -19.64 0.67 12.41
C SER A 111 -18.97 0.41 13.76
N LEU A 112 -18.80 -0.86 14.14
CA LEU A 112 -18.16 -1.22 15.40
C LEU A 112 -16.66 -0.86 15.44
N LEU A 113 -15.93 -1.03 14.34
CA LEU A 113 -14.55 -0.54 14.20
C LEU A 113 -14.47 0.96 14.42
N SER A 114 -15.36 1.75 13.81
CA SER A 114 -15.36 3.21 13.96
C SER A 114 -15.63 3.69 15.39
N LEU A 115 -16.37 2.90 16.18
CA LEU A 115 -16.64 3.20 17.59
C LEU A 115 -15.48 2.82 18.53
N THR A 116 -14.52 2.02 18.05
CA THR A 116 -13.45 1.42 18.87
C THR A 116 -12.06 1.97 18.58
N VAL A 117 -11.87 2.65 17.44
CA VAL A 117 -10.60 3.29 17.07
C VAL A 117 -10.57 4.77 17.43
N ASP A 118 -9.36 5.35 17.44
CA ASP A 118 -9.15 6.76 17.74
C ASP A 118 -9.94 7.68 16.77
N PRO A 119 -10.57 8.75 17.25
CA PRO A 119 -11.37 9.65 16.41
C PRO A 119 -10.58 10.29 15.24
N GLU A 120 -9.26 10.48 15.35
CA GLU A 120 -8.45 10.96 14.22
C GLU A 120 -8.32 9.89 13.13
N ILE A 121 -8.31 8.60 13.48
CA ILE A 121 -8.34 7.49 12.53
C ILE A 121 -9.72 7.41 11.87
N VAL A 122 -10.80 7.58 12.64
CA VAL A 122 -12.16 7.64 12.09
C VAL A 122 -12.30 8.82 11.13
N LYS A 123 -11.72 9.96 11.44
CA LYS A 123 -11.70 11.14 10.57
C LYS A 123 -10.89 10.89 9.30
N ALA A 124 -9.74 10.24 9.38
CA ALA A 124 -8.95 9.84 8.20
C ALA A 124 -9.71 8.82 7.33
N TRP A 125 -10.37 7.85 7.94
CA TRP A 125 -11.26 6.91 7.25
C TRP A 125 -12.45 7.60 6.61
N SER A 126 -13.12 8.50 7.33
CA SER A 126 -14.25 9.27 6.81
C SER A 126 -13.81 10.16 5.66
N ALA A 127 -12.64 10.79 5.76
CA ALA A 127 -12.04 11.55 4.66
C ALA A 127 -11.72 10.65 3.45
N CYS A 128 -11.21 9.43 3.67
CA CYS A 128 -11.02 8.43 2.60
C CYS A 128 -12.36 8.05 1.94
N GLN A 129 -13.41 7.83 2.73
CA GLN A 129 -14.75 7.54 2.21
C GLN A 129 -15.37 8.72 1.45
N GLN A 130 -15.03 9.94 1.84
CA GLN A 130 -15.47 11.16 1.17
C GLN A 130 -14.71 11.44 -0.13
N GLN A 131 -13.54 10.81 -0.34
CA GLN A 131 -12.83 10.80 -1.62
C GLN A 131 -13.40 9.75 -2.58
N GLY A 132 -14.71 9.82 -2.85
CA GLY A 132 -15.23 9.17 -4.04
C GLY A 132 -14.82 9.95 -5.30
N GLY A 133 -15.31 9.51 -6.46
CA GLY A 133 -14.93 10.09 -7.74
C GLY A 133 -14.25 9.09 -8.67
N LEU A 134 -13.74 9.61 -9.77
CA LEU A 134 -12.92 8.86 -10.71
C LEU A 134 -11.61 8.43 -10.04
N TYR A 135 -11.33 7.14 -10.16
CA TYR A 135 -10.11 6.52 -9.67
C TYR A 135 -9.41 5.83 -10.84
N ILE A 136 -8.09 6.00 -10.91
CA ILE A 136 -7.21 5.38 -11.91
C ILE A 136 -6.17 4.57 -11.15
N ASP A 137 -6.03 3.30 -11.49
CA ASP A 137 -4.99 2.41 -10.98
C ASP A 137 -4.28 1.71 -12.14
N GLY A 138 -3.17 1.04 -11.86
CA GLY A 138 -2.54 0.21 -12.87
C GLY A 138 -1.43 -0.70 -12.37
N ILE A 139 -1.23 -1.78 -13.09
CA ILE A 139 -0.20 -2.78 -12.83
C ILE A 139 0.74 -2.85 -14.02
N LEU A 140 2.03 -2.69 -13.76
CA LEU A 140 3.08 -2.81 -14.77
C LEU A 140 3.69 -4.22 -14.72
N ASN A 141 3.68 -4.92 -15.85
CA ASN A 141 4.34 -6.20 -16.06
C ASN A 141 5.30 -6.11 -17.26
N GLY A 142 6.56 -5.78 -17.00
CA GLY A 142 7.53 -5.49 -18.05
C GLY A 142 7.15 -4.22 -18.82
N SER A 143 6.88 -4.33 -20.11
CA SER A 143 6.38 -3.23 -20.95
C SER A 143 4.86 -3.15 -21.03
N GLN A 144 4.13 -4.16 -20.54
CA GLN A 144 2.67 -4.17 -20.52
C GLN A 144 2.17 -3.47 -19.27
N LEU A 145 1.28 -2.50 -19.46
CA LEU A 145 0.62 -1.76 -18.39
C LEU A 145 -0.88 -2.02 -18.49
N ILE A 146 -1.48 -2.59 -17.45
CA ILE A 146 -2.93 -2.75 -17.35
C ILE A 146 -3.44 -1.59 -16.50
N VAL A 147 -4.22 -0.69 -17.08
CA VAL A 147 -4.79 0.49 -16.41
C VAL A 147 -6.26 0.22 -16.08
N GLU A 148 -6.66 0.45 -14.85
CA GLU A 148 -8.04 0.34 -14.39
C GLU A 148 -8.63 1.75 -14.18
N PHE A 149 -9.76 2.03 -14.83
CA PHE A 149 -10.63 3.15 -14.50
C PHE A 149 -11.83 2.64 -13.73
N ARG A 150 -12.19 3.35 -12.68
CA ARG A 150 -13.37 3.04 -11.89
C ARG A 150 -13.94 4.28 -11.23
N PHE A 151 -15.26 4.39 -11.19
CA PHE A 151 -15.93 5.45 -10.45
C PHE A 151 -16.34 4.97 -9.05
N ARG A 152 -15.90 5.68 -8.02
CA ARG A 152 -16.32 5.46 -6.65
C ARG A 152 -17.53 6.37 -6.36
N PRO A 153 -18.69 5.81 -6.02
CA PRO A 153 -19.89 6.60 -5.77
C PRO A 153 -19.66 7.68 -4.70
N MET A 154 -20.22 8.87 -4.93
CA MET A 154 -20.22 10.01 -4.01
C MET A 154 -21.64 10.47 -3.76
N GLY A 155 -22.18 10.16 -2.57
CA GLY A 155 -23.57 10.47 -2.24
C GLY A 155 -24.55 9.81 -3.22
N ILE A 156 -25.31 10.62 -3.96
CA ILE A 156 -26.27 10.14 -4.98
C ILE A 156 -25.62 9.83 -6.33
N LEU A 157 -24.37 10.23 -6.56
CA LEU A 157 -23.67 10.01 -7.83
C LEU A 157 -23.05 8.61 -7.82
N SER A 158 -23.51 7.74 -8.72
CA SER A 158 -23.00 6.37 -8.90
C SER A 158 -22.17 6.18 -10.17
N GLN A 159 -22.10 7.22 -10.98
CA GLN A 159 -21.36 7.28 -12.24
C GLN A 159 -20.89 8.71 -12.51
N SER A 160 -19.93 8.84 -13.41
CA SER A 160 -19.46 10.11 -13.92
C SER A 160 -19.11 10.00 -15.40
N ARG A 161 -18.96 11.13 -16.07
CA ARG A 161 -18.62 11.23 -17.48
C ARG A 161 -17.28 11.92 -17.66
N PHE A 162 -16.46 11.40 -18.58
CA PHE A 162 -15.22 12.07 -18.98
C PHE A 162 -15.53 13.40 -19.67
N VAL A 163 -15.00 14.50 -19.12
CA VAL A 163 -15.18 15.86 -19.67
C VAL A 163 -14.30 16.05 -20.90
N ASP A 164 -13.08 15.51 -20.85
CA ASP A 164 -12.09 15.59 -21.91
C ASP A 164 -11.51 14.20 -22.21
N ASN A 165 -10.84 14.07 -23.35
CA ASN A 165 -10.06 12.86 -23.64
C ASN A 165 -8.94 12.76 -22.60
N PRO A 166 -8.82 11.62 -21.90
CA PRO A 166 -7.71 11.39 -21.00
C PRO A 166 -6.36 11.59 -21.69
N THR A 167 -5.44 12.27 -21.02
CA THR A 167 -4.08 12.50 -21.49
C THR A 167 -3.18 11.37 -21.01
N ILE A 168 -2.46 10.73 -21.94
CA ILE A 168 -1.48 9.69 -21.65
C ILE A 168 -0.11 10.17 -22.13
N THR A 169 0.92 9.97 -21.32
CA THR A 169 2.32 10.24 -21.69
C THR A 169 3.18 9.05 -21.33
N GLY A 170 4.13 8.68 -22.19
CA GLY A 170 5.08 7.57 -21.96
C GLY A 170 4.51 6.15 -22.17
N ALA A 171 3.28 6.04 -22.68
CA ALA A 171 2.66 4.75 -23.03
C ALA A 171 1.66 4.90 -24.19
N ASP A 172 1.45 3.81 -24.93
CA ASP A 172 0.40 3.68 -25.94
C ASP A 172 -0.72 2.77 -25.43
N CYS A 173 -1.95 3.26 -25.40
CA CYS A 173 -3.11 2.49 -24.94
C CYS A 173 -4.07 2.17 -26.10
N SER A 174 -4.46 0.90 -26.25
CA SER A 174 -5.51 0.53 -27.19
C SER A 174 -6.89 0.74 -26.58
N GLN A 175 -7.81 1.35 -27.34
CA GLN A 175 -9.22 1.55 -26.95
C GLN A 175 -9.42 2.33 -25.64
N PHE A 176 -8.69 3.43 -25.43
CA PHE A 176 -8.86 4.29 -24.27
C PHE A 176 -10.22 5.01 -24.23
N PRO A 177 -10.76 5.33 -23.03
CA PRO A 177 -12.00 6.09 -22.93
C PRO A 177 -11.85 7.46 -23.57
N LYS A 178 -12.96 7.99 -24.10
CA LYS A 178 -13.04 9.28 -24.80
C LYS A 178 -13.96 10.24 -24.06
N THR A 179 -13.90 11.51 -24.43
CA THR A 179 -14.89 12.51 -24.01
C THR A 179 -16.31 11.98 -24.20
N GLY A 180 -17.12 12.08 -23.16
CA GLY A 180 -18.51 11.64 -23.18
C GLY A 180 -18.74 10.19 -22.73
N ASP A 181 -17.69 9.37 -22.67
CA ASP A 181 -17.81 8.02 -22.12
C ASP A 181 -18.18 8.11 -20.63
N THR A 182 -19.01 7.17 -20.19
CA THR A 182 -19.50 7.11 -18.80
C THR A 182 -18.75 6.01 -18.06
N ILE A 183 -18.24 6.36 -16.89
CA ILE A 183 -17.57 5.45 -15.97
C ILE A 183 -18.42 5.30 -14.71
N ASN A 184 -18.68 4.05 -14.32
CA ASN A 184 -19.46 3.71 -13.15
C ASN A 184 -18.61 2.87 -12.18
N ASN A 185 -19.23 2.24 -11.20
CA ASN A 185 -18.51 1.45 -10.20
C ASN A 185 -18.08 0.05 -10.72
N VAL A 186 -18.28 -0.24 -11.99
CA VAL A 186 -17.63 -1.35 -12.69
C VAL A 186 -16.21 -0.94 -13.06
N SER A 187 -15.26 -1.86 -12.87
CA SER A 187 -13.87 -1.67 -13.29
C SER A 187 -13.76 -1.79 -14.81
N HIS A 188 -13.23 -0.77 -15.47
CA HIS A 188 -12.89 -0.79 -16.89
C HIS A 188 -11.38 -0.86 -17.04
N GLN A 189 -10.88 -1.95 -17.61
CA GLN A 189 -9.45 -2.18 -17.77
C GLN A 189 -9.00 -1.97 -19.21
N TYR A 190 -7.88 -1.29 -19.37
CA TYR A 190 -7.28 -0.98 -20.66
C TYR A 190 -5.84 -1.48 -20.70
N LEU A 191 -5.50 -2.12 -21.81
CA LEU A 191 -4.13 -2.56 -22.06
C LEU A 191 -3.35 -1.44 -22.73
N CYS A 192 -2.24 -1.09 -22.10
CA CYS A 192 -1.28 -0.10 -22.55
C CYS A 192 0.12 -0.70 -22.66
N TYR A 193 0.97 -0.10 -23.47
CA TYR A 193 2.37 -0.47 -23.65
C TYR A 193 3.27 0.72 -23.33
N ARG A 194 4.13 0.55 -22.34
CA ARG A 194 5.09 1.57 -21.91
C ARG A 194 6.18 1.78 -22.96
N HIS A 195 6.55 3.03 -23.19
CA HIS A 195 7.68 3.41 -24.03
C HIS A 195 8.99 3.24 -23.25
N GLY A 196 9.70 2.14 -23.52
CA GLY A 196 11.02 1.88 -22.93
C GLY A 196 11.01 1.96 -21.41
N THR A 197 11.81 2.89 -20.88
CA THR A 197 11.97 3.15 -19.44
C THR A 197 11.37 4.48 -18.99
N ASP A 198 10.66 5.19 -19.86
CA ASP A 198 10.15 6.54 -19.60
C ASP A 198 9.04 6.54 -18.56
N ALA A 199 8.86 7.64 -17.84
CA ALA A 199 7.76 7.78 -16.89
C ALA A 199 6.41 7.70 -17.62
N VAL A 200 5.44 7.03 -17.00
CA VAL A 200 4.06 6.98 -17.53
C VAL A 200 3.18 7.86 -16.67
N THR A 201 2.46 8.77 -17.31
CA THR A 201 1.45 9.61 -16.65
C THR A 201 0.13 9.47 -17.38
N ILE A 202 -0.94 9.24 -16.62
CA ILE A 202 -2.31 9.21 -17.11
C ILE A 202 -3.11 10.23 -16.31
N LEU A 203 -3.73 11.17 -17.01
CA LEU A 203 -4.60 12.19 -16.45
C LEU A 203 -5.98 12.07 -17.09
N ALA A 204 -7.03 12.03 -16.29
CA ALA A 204 -8.40 12.03 -16.79
C ALA A 204 -9.27 12.98 -16.00
N ASN A 205 -10.06 13.77 -16.72
CA ASN A 205 -10.99 14.72 -16.13
C ASN A 205 -12.41 14.19 -16.24
N ASP A 206 -13.17 14.33 -15.18
CA ASP A 206 -14.55 13.88 -15.09
C ASP A 206 -15.46 14.96 -14.48
N ASP A 207 -16.75 14.87 -14.76
CA ASP A 207 -17.72 15.90 -14.40
C ASP A 207 -18.08 15.95 -12.91
N SER A 208 -17.58 15.00 -12.10
CA SER A 208 -17.95 14.87 -10.70
C SER A 208 -16.80 15.08 -9.71
N SER A 209 -15.61 14.56 -10.00
CA SER A 209 -14.40 14.72 -9.17
C SER A 209 -13.35 15.65 -9.76
N GLY A 210 -13.54 16.14 -10.99
CA GLY A 210 -12.67 17.12 -11.62
C GLY A 210 -11.49 16.47 -12.33
N ALA A 211 -10.53 15.90 -11.60
CA ALA A 211 -9.33 15.28 -12.17
C ALA A 211 -8.82 14.09 -11.35
N ALA A 212 -8.49 13.00 -12.04
CA ALA A 212 -7.81 11.84 -11.52
C ALA A 212 -6.48 11.64 -12.23
N GLN A 213 -5.46 11.21 -11.48
CA GLN A 213 -4.10 11.01 -12.01
C GLN A 213 -3.53 9.65 -11.58
N PHE A 214 -2.74 9.05 -12.47
CA PHE A 214 -1.94 7.87 -12.21
C PHE A 214 -0.53 8.07 -12.75
N LEU A 215 0.49 7.68 -11.97
CA LEU A 215 1.90 7.93 -12.26
C LEU A 215 2.74 6.66 -12.03
N ILE A 216 3.56 6.32 -13.01
CA ILE A 216 4.64 5.34 -12.88
C ILE A 216 5.96 6.07 -13.15
N PRO A 217 6.91 6.09 -12.20
CA PRO A 217 8.18 6.77 -12.39
C PRO A 217 9.05 6.10 -13.48
N ALA A 218 9.95 6.90 -14.06
CA ALA A 218 10.96 6.39 -14.99
C ALA A 218 11.85 5.34 -14.30
N VAL A 219 12.23 4.30 -15.03
CA VAL A 219 13.20 3.33 -14.53
C VAL A 219 14.59 3.95 -14.68
N ILE A 220 15.14 4.46 -13.58
CA ILE A 220 16.53 4.93 -13.54
C ILE A 220 17.40 3.67 -13.53
N SER A 221 18.06 3.39 -14.66
CA SER A 221 19.09 2.36 -14.68
C SER A 221 20.16 2.74 -13.66
N ALA A 222 20.62 1.77 -12.85
CA ALA A 222 21.66 2.00 -11.86
C ALA A 222 22.84 2.71 -12.54
N PRO A 223 23.46 3.71 -11.88
CA PRO A 223 24.63 4.37 -12.45
C PRO A 223 25.64 3.31 -12.90
N PRO A 224 26.28 3.45 -14.07
CA PRO A 224 27.32 2.52 -14.49
C PRO A 224 28.30 2.39 -13.32
N LEU A 225 28.53 1.16 -12.87
CA LEU A 225 29.47 0.88 -11.80
C LEU A 225 30.77 1.60 -12.17
N ALA A 226 31.25 2.48 -11.28
CA ALA A 226 32.51 3.16 -11.50
C ALA A 226 33.57 2.10 -11.84
N PRO A 227 34.44 2.35 -12.84
CA PRO A 227 35.48 1.39 -13.19
C PRO A 227 36.21 1.01 -11.92
N VAL A 228 36.22 -0.29 -11.62
CA VAL A 228 36.87 -0.83 -10.42
C VAL A 228 38.34 -0.50 -10.55
N ILE A 229 38.80 0.54 -9.85
CA ILE A 229 40.22 0.85 -9.77
C ILE A 229 40.86 -0.31 -9.00
N PRO A 230 41.77 -1.09 -9.62
CA PRO A 230 42.39 -2.21 -8.93
C PRO A 230 43.12 -1.70 -7.70
N THR A 231 42.61 -2.05 -6.52
CA THR A 231 43.13 -1.55 -5.23
C THR A 231 44.42 -2.25 -4.81
N GLN A 232 44.92 -3.22 -5.58
CA GLN A 232 46.11 -3.98 -5.23
C GLN A 232 47.11 -4.02 -6.38
N MET A 233 48.14 -3.18 -6.29
CA MET A 233 49.39 -3.40 -7.01
C MET A 233 50.20 -4.45 -6.25
N THR A 234 50.52 -5.56 -6.89
CA THR A 234 51.41 -6.58 -6.32
C THR A 234 52.81 -6.42 -6.90
N CYS A 235 53.80 -6.18 -6.05
CA CYS A 235 55.20 -6.22 -6.45
C CYS A 235 55.60 -7.68 -6.74
N ARG A 236 56.05 -7.96 -7.96
CA ARG A 236 56.66 -9.25 -8.31
C ARG A 236 58.18 -9.09 -8.34
N TYR A 237 58.87 -9.93 -7.58
CA TYR A 237 60.31 -10.09 -7.67
C TYR A 237 60.63 -11.14 -8.74
N VAL A 238 61.52 -10.80 -9.68
CA VAL A 238 62.05 -11.76 -10.66
C VAL A 238 63.45 -12.17 -10.17
N PRO A 239 63.65 -13.42 -9.72
CA PRO A 239 64.97 -13.87 -9.29
C PRO A 239 65.90 -13.96 -10.50
N VAL A 240 67.09 -13.37 -10.36
CA VAL A 240 68.21 -13.62 -11.29
C VAL A 240 68.76 -15.00 -10.98
N ALA A 241 68.92 -15.84 -12.01
CA ALA A 241 69.43 -17.20 -11.86
C ALA A 241 70.78 -17.19 -11.09
N ASN A 242 70.90 -18.06 -10.08
CA ASN A 242 72.04 -18.29 -9.17
C ASN A 242 72.11 -17.51 -7.85
N ALA A 243 71.06 -16.79 -7.41
CA ALA A 243 70.99 -16.28 -6.04
C ALA A 243 70.21 -17.23 -5.11
N SER A 244 70.83 -17.65 -4.01
CA SER A 244 70.18 -18.46 -2.96
C SER A 244 69.01 -17.70 -2.31
N PRO A 245 67.87 -18.35 -2.00
CA PRO A 245 66.69 -17.69 -1.45
C PRO A 245 66.93 -17.26 0.00
N LEU A 246 67.32 -16.01 0.20
CA LEU A 246 67.21 -15.35 1.50
C LEU A 246 65.76 -14.89 1.68
N SER A 247 65.14 -15.24 2.80
CA SER A 247 63.80 -14.81 3.18
C SER A 247 63.79 -13.29 3.38
N LEU A 248 63.49 -12.54 2.32
CA LEU A 248 63.33 -11.10 2.40
C LEU A 248 61.96 -10.77 3.00
N PRO A 249 61.87 -9.73 3.86
CA PRO A 249 60.59 -9.25 4.37
C PRO A 249 59.68 -8.79 3.21
N PRO A 250 58.35 -8.86 3.38
CA PRO A 250 57.41 -8.41 2.37
C PRO A 250 57.65 -6.93 2.03
N PRO A 251 57.60 -6.54 0.74
CA PRO A 251 57.80 -5.14 0.36
C PRO A 251 56.65 -4.29 0.92
N THR A 252 56.99 -3.31 1.75
CA THR A 252 56.04 -2.27 2.20
C THR A 252 56.09 -1.10 1.22
N CYS A 253 55.03 -0.93 0.43
CA CYS A 253 54.85 0.28 -0.38
C CYS A 253 54.25 1.39 0.49
N THR A 254 55.04 2.39 0.87
CA THR A 254 54.53 3.61 1.50
C THR A 254 54.28 4.68 0.44
N GLY A 255 53.05 4.75 -0.07
CA GLY A 255 52.62 5.81 -0.99
C GLY A 255 51.13 5.72 -1.29
N THR A 256 50.43 6.86 -1.27
CA THR A 256 49.05 6.98 -1.73
C THR A 256 49.04 6.82 -3.26
N GLY A 257 48.56 5.67 -3.74
CA GLY A 257 48.66 5.22 -5.14
C GLY A 257 47.96 6.10 -6.17
N ALA A 258 48.61 7.20 -6.55
CA ALA A 258 48.37 7.84 -7.84
C ALA A 258 49.27 7.18 -8.90
N LEU A 259 48.69 6.81 -10.04
CA LEU A 259 49.41 6.33 -11.22
C LEU A 259 50.56 7.30 -11.55
N GLY A 260 51.80 6.82 -11.50
CA GLY A 260 53.00 7.62 -11.82
C GLY A 260 53.88 8.02 -10.62
N GLN A 261 53.53 7.66 -9.38
CA GLN A 261 54.45 7.83 -8.26
C GLN A 261 55.52 6.73 -8.23
N PRO A 262 56.81 7.07 -8.02
CA PRO A 262 57.88 6.08 -7.90
C PRO A 262 57.74 5.31 -6.58
N CYS A 263 57.36 4.03 -6.64
CA CYS A 263 57.44 3.14 -5.48
C CYS A 263 58.88 2.65 -5.31
N THR A 264 59.51 2.99 -4.20
CA THR A 264 60.79 2.38 -3.81
C THR A 264 60.49 1.08 -3.06
N CYS A 265 61.00 -0.05 -3.56
CA CYS A 265 61.00 -1.31 -2.81
C CYS A 265 62.26 -1.34 -1.93
N PRO A 266 62.16 -1.18 -0.60
CA PRO A 266 63.34 -1.23 0.25
C PRO A 266 63.90 -2.67 0.25
N GLY A 267 65.18 -2.82 -0.11
CA GLY A 267 65.91 -4.09 0.06
C GLY A 267 66.49 -4.74 -1.20
N VAL A 268 66.35 -4.15 -2.40
CA VAL A 268 66.97 -4.72 -3.62
C VAL A 268 68.18 -3.90 -4.04
N TYR A 269 69.36 -4.23 -3.53
CA TYR A 269 70.62 -3.80 -4.14
C TYR A 269 70.89 -4.70 -5.35
N GLY A 270 70.61 -4.19 -6.56
CA GLY A 270 71.09 -4.81 -7.82
C GLY A 270 70.04 -5.45 -8.75
N GLY A 271 68.74 -5.16 -8.61
CA GLY A 271 67.70 -5.70 -9.50
C GLY A 271 66.68 -4.66 -9.96
N LEU A 272 66.23 -4.75 -11.22
CA LEU A 272 65.15 -3.92 -11.78
C LEU A 272 63.80 -4.45 -11.29
N ALA A 273 63.06 -3.65 -10.53
CA ALA A 273 61.66 -3.93 -10.19
C ALA A 273 60.75 -3.11 -11.11
N TYR A 274 59.70 -3.72 -11.66
CA TYR A 274 58.68 -3.04 -12.45
C TYR A 274 57.28 -3.36 -11.92
N ILE A 275 56.40 -2.37 -11.97
CA ILE A 275 55.01 -2.48 -11.51
C ILE A 275 54.17 -2.94 -12.71
N THR A 276 53.44 -4.04 -12.55
CA THR A 276 52.44 -4.48 -13.54
C THR A 276 51.05 -4.30 -12.96
N ALA A 277 50.19 -3.54 -13.65
CA ALA A 277 48.75 -3.59 -13.40
C ALA A 277 48.24 -4.97 -13.82
N LYS A 278 47.38 -5.59 -13.02
CA LYS A 278 46.75 -6.87 -13.33
C LYS A 278 45.33 -6.65 -13.84
#